data_AF-A0A2D4MG94-F1
#
_entry.id   AF-A0A2D4MG94-F1
#
_cell.length_a   1.000
_cell.length_b   1.000
_cell.length_c   1.000
_cell.angle_alpha   90.00
_cell.angle_beta   90.00
_cell.angle_gamma   90.00
#
_symmetry.space_group_name_H-M   'P 1'
#
loop_
_entity.id
_entity.type
_entity.pdbx_description
1 polymer ?
#
loop_
_entity_poly.entity_id
_entity_poly.type
_entity_poly.pdbx_seq_one_letter_code
_entity_poly.pdbx_strand_id
1 'polypeptide(L)'
;MVKHLLEYTQEMEPNLQYSLLLILGLLITEVIRSWSLALTWALNYRTGVRLRGAILTMAFKKILRLKNIKEKSLGELINICSNDGQRMFEAAAVGSLLAGGPIVAILGMVYNVVILGPTGFLGSAVFILFYPAMMFASRFTAYFRRKCVAVTDERVQKMNEVLNYIKFIKMYAWVKAFSQTVQKIREEERKILERAGYFQSITVGVAPIVVVIASVVTFSVHMILGYDLTAAQVIFRGRWCVDG
;
A
#
# COMPACT_ATOMS: atom_id res chain seq x y z
N MET A 1 17.44 22.77 4.79
CA MET A 1 18.58 21.98 4.28
C MET A 1 18.59 21.95 2.75
N VAL A 2 17.72 21.18 2.08
CA VAL A 2 17.70 21.12 0.60
C VAL A 2 17.50 22.48 -0.05
N LYS A 3 16.52 23.28 0.42
CA LYS A 3 16.29 24.66 -0.05
C LYS A 3 17.55 25.54 0.05
N HIS A 4 18.24 25.53 1.18
CA HIS A 4 19.46 26.33 1.39
C HIS A 4 20.66 25.84 0.58
N LEU A 5 20.77 24.53 0.32
CA LEU A 5 21.80 24.01 -0.56
C LEU A 5 21.58 24.50 -2.00
N LEU A 6 20.31 24.61 -2.42
CA LEU A 6 19.94 25.10 -3.73
C LEU A 6 20.12 26.63 -3.85
N GLU A 7 19.78 27.40 -2.82
CA GLU A 7 20.08 28.84 -2.73
C GLU A 7 21.59 29.08 -2.80
N TYR A 8 22.38 28.28 -2.08
CA TYR A 8 23.85 28.35 -2.11
C TYR A 8 24.44 28.03 -3.50
N THR A 9 23.85 27.11 -4.28
CA THR A 9 24.32 26.84 -5.66
C THR A 9 24.09 28.00 -6.64
N GLN A 10 23.29 29.00 -6.25
CA GLN A 10 23.05 30.20 -7.06
C GLN A 10 23.92 31.40 -6.66
N GLU A 11 24.62 31.34 -5.52
CA GLU A 11 25.49 32.41 -5.05
C GLU A 11 26.82 32.41 -5.82
N MET A 12 27.29 33.61 -6.20
CA MET A 12 28.45 33.81 -7.06
C MET A 12 29.80 33.62 -6.32
N GLU A 13 29.80 33.65 -4.99
CA GLU A 13 30.97 33.37 -4.13
C GLU A 13 30.77 32.09 -3.29
N PRO A 14 31.37 30.96 -3.68
CA PRO A 14 31.15 29.70 -2.99
C PRO A 14 31.99 29.58 -1.71
N ASN A 15 31.36 29.70 -0.54
CA ASN A 15 31.95 29.33 0.74
C ASN A 15 31.96 27.80 0.96
N LEU A 16 33.06 27.16 0.56
CA LEU A 16 33.24 25.70 0.54
C LEU A 16 32.89 25.00 1.87
N GLN A 17 33.15 25.66 3.00
CA GLN A 17 32.84 25.15 4.35
C GLN A 17 31.33 25.07 4.59
N TYR A 18 30.55 26.05 4.14
CA TYR A 18 29.10 26.07 4.32
C TYR A 18 28.42 24.97 3.49
N SER A 19 28.84 24.74 2.24
CA SER A 19 28.35 23.61 1.44
C SER A 19 28.65 22.25 2.06
N LEU A 20 29.87 22.07 2.59
CA LEU A 20 30.26 20.81 3.24
C LEU A 20 29.40 20.53 4.48
N LEU A 21 29.12 21.56 5.29
CA LEU A 21 28.23 21.45 6.44
C LEU A 21 26.78 21.11 6.04
N LEU A 22 26.26 21.69 4.96
CA LEU A 22 24.92 21.38 4.46
C LEU A 22 24.81 19.93 3.94
N ILE A 23 25.82 19.46 3.19
CA ILE A 23 25.86 18.08 2.66
C ILE A 23 25.98 17.07 3.82
N LEU A 24 26.86 17.34 4.78
CA LEU A 24 27.01 16.51 5.98
C LEU A 24 25.70 16.48 6.79
N GLY A 25 25.05 17.64 6.97
CA GLY A 25 23.76 17.74 7.64
C GLY A 25 22.64 16.97 6.94
N LEU A 26 22.59 17.01 5.60
CA LEU A 26 21.65 16.19 4.81
C LEU A 26 21.91 14.70 5.00
N LEU A 27 23.17 14.27 4.92
CA LEU A 27 23.54 12.86 5.12
C LEU A 27 23.15 12.38 6.52
N ILE A 28 23.43 13.16 7.56
CA ILE A 28 23.05 12.85 8.93
C ILE A 28 21.52 12.76 9.06
N THR A 29 20.79 13.70 8.47
CA THR A 29 19.31 13.70 8.50
C THR A 29 18.74 12.45 7.83
N GLU A 30 19.28 12.03 6.68
CA GLU A 30 18.83 10.82 5.98
C GLU A 30 19.18 9.54 6.75
N VAL A 31 20.36 9.48 7.37
CA VAL A 31 20.74 8.35 8.23
C VAL A 31 19.81 8.25 9.43
N ILE A 32 19.55 9.37 10.13
CA ILE A 32 18.62 9.43 11.26
C ILE A 32 17.21 9.01 10.83
N ARG A 33 16.72 9.50 9.68
CA ARG A 33 15.42 9.11 9.12
C ARG A 33 15.34 7.62 8.86
N SER A 34 16.34 7.06 8.17
CA SER A 34 16.40 5.64 7.83
C SER A 34 16.41 4.75 9.08
N TRP A 35 17.23 5.11 10.07
CA TRP A 35 17.30 4.41 11.35
C TRP A 35 16.00 4.52 12.15
N SER A 36 15.41 5.71 12.22
CA SER A 36 14.13 5.93 12.90
C SER A 36 13.03 5.06 12.29
N LEU A 37 12.93 5.03 10.96
CA LEU A 37 11.96 4.19 10.25
C LEU A 37 12.19 2.70 10.53
N ALA A 38 13.44 2.24 10.48
CA ALA A 38 13.79 0.85 10.79
C ALA A 38 13.43 0.49 12.24
N LEU A 39 13.68 1.38 13.20
CA LEU A 39 13.30 1.21 14.61
C LEU A 39 11.79 1.15 14.79
N THR A 40 11.02 2.03 14.14
CA THR A 40 9.56 1.99 14.17
C THR A 40 9.04 0.64 13.68
N TRP A 41 9.53 0.15 12.54
CA TRP A 41 9.18 -1.18 12.04
C TRP A 41 9.56 -2.28 13.03
N ALA A 42 10.78 -2.26 13.59
CA ALA A 42 11.23 -3.25 14.55
C ALA A 42 10.36 -3.28 15.82
N LEU A 43 9.98 -2.11 16.35
CA LEU A 43 9.10 -1.98 17.51
C LEU A 43 7.68 -2.47 17.22
N ASN A 44 7.12 -2.10 16.06
CA ASN A 44 5.82 -2.56 15.62
C ASN A 44 5.78 -4.07 15.44
N TYR A 45 6.80 -4.65 14.79
CA TYR A 45 6.90 -6.10 14.62
C TYR A 45 7.04 -6.83 15.96
N ARG A 46 7.88 -6.34 16.88
CA ARG A 46 7.99 -6.91 18.23
C ARG A 46 6.67 -6.88 18.98
N THR A 47 5.96 -5.75 18.90
CA THR A 47 4.65 -5.57 19.54
C THR A 47 3.61 -6.49 18.91
N GLY A 48 3.59 -6.58 17.58
CA GLY A 48 2.72 -7.49 16.84
C GLY A 48 2.95 -8.96 17.21
N VAL A 49 4.21 -9.42 17.27
CA VAL A 49 4.53 -10.82 17.65
C VAL A 49 4.06 -11.11 19.08
N ARG A 50 4.30 -10.19 20.02
CA ARG A 50 3.83 -10.34 21.41
C ARG A 50 2.30 -10.41 21.49
N LEU A 51 1.61 -9.53 20.76
CA LEU A 51 0.15 -9.50 20.70
C LEU A 51 -0.40 -10.82 20.13
N ARG A 52 0.12 -11.27 19.00
CA ARG A 52 -0.26 -12.55 18.38
C ARG A 52 -0.04 -13.72 19.32
N GLY A 53 1.12 -13.79 19.97
CA GLY A 53 1.45 -14.84 20.94
C GLY A 53 0.49 -14.86 22.13
N ALA A 54 0.14 -13.68 22.65
CA ALA A 54 -0.82 -13.55 23.76
C ALA A 54 -2.23 -14.01 23.37
N ILE A 55 -2.74 -13.57 22.21
CA ILE A 55 -4.07 -13.94 21.71
C ILE A 55 -4.14 -15.45 21.46
N LEU A 56 -3.15 -16.01 20.76
CA LEU A 56 -3.12 -17.44 20.45
C LEU A 56 -3.07 -18.26 21.74
N THR A 57 -2.22 -17.90 22.70
CA THR A 57 -2.12 -18.57 24.00
C THR A 57 -3.42 -18.48 24.79
N MET A 58 -4.07 -17.32 24.81
CA MET A 58 -5.35 -17.12 25.49
C MET A 58 -6.47 -17.95 24.85
N ALA A 59 -6.52 -17.97 23.51
CA ALA A 59 -7.47 -18.77 22.75
C ALA A 59 -7.27 -20.27 23.02
N PHE A 60 -6.03 -20.77 22.94
CA PHE A 60 -5.71 -22.16 23.26
C PHE A 60 -6.12 -22.53 24.69
N LYS A 61 -5.80 -21.70 25.69
CA LYS A 61 -6.23 -21.93 27.09
C LYS A 61 -7.74 -21.97 27.24
N LYS A 62 -8.46 -21.12 26.51
CA LYS A 62 -9.93 -21.08 26.52
C LYS A 62 -10.53 -22.33 25.87
N ILE A 63 -10.00 -22.74 24.72
CA ILE A 63 -10.42 -23.95 24.00
C ILE A 63 -10.21 -25.19 24.86
N LEU A 64 -9.06 -25.33 25.53
CA LEU A 64 -8.76 -26.46 26.43
C LEU A 64 -9.68 -26.52 27.66
N ARG A 65 -10.25 -25.39 28.10
CA ARG A 65 -11.21 -25.34 29.22
C ARG A 65 -12.65 -25.61 28.78
N LEU A 66 -12.97 -25.54 27.49
CA LEU A 66 -14.32 -25.79 26.98
C LEU A 66 -14.58 -27.30 26.88
N LYS A 67 -15.44 -27.81 27.77
CA LYS A 67 -15.81 -29.24 27.82
C LYS A 67 -16.72 -29.71 26.69
N ASN A 68 -17.39 -28.80 25.98
CA ASN A 68 -18.35 -29.11 24.92
C ASN A 68 -18.08 -28.22 23.71
N ILE A 69 -17.33 -28.74 22.74
CA ILE A 69 -17.17 -28.11 21.42
C ILE A 69 -18.13 -28.85 20.48
N LYS A 70 -19.43 -28.56 20.58
CA LYS A 70 -20.47 -29.31 19.86
C LYS A 70 -20.61 -28.92 18.38
N GLU A 71 -20.15 -27.73 17.99
CA GLU A 71 -20.36 -27.19 16.63
C GLU A 71 -19.14 -27.20 15.72
N LYS A 72 -17.91 -27.26 16.26
CA LYS A 72 -16.66 -27.16 15.48
C LYS A 72 -15.58 -28.13 15.94
N SER A 73 -14.73 -28.60 15.04
CA SER A 73 -13.60 -29.45 15.44
C SER A 73 -12.51 -28.63 16.16
N LEU A 74 -11.75 -29.28 17.04
CA LEU A 74 -10.61 -28.64 17.73
C LEU A 74 -9.61 -28.03 16.73
N GLY A 75 -9.33 -28.73 15.63
CA GLY A 75 -8.43 -28.26 14.57
C GLY A 75 -8.96 -27.03 13.83
N GLU A 76 -10.28 -26.95 13.62
CA GLU A 76 -10.90 -25.81 12.96
C GLU A 76 -10.84 -24.54 13.84
N LEU A 77 -11.06 -24.68 15.15
CA LEU A 77 -10.90 -23.58 16.10
C LEU A 77 -9.47 -23.06 16.15
N ILE A 78 -8.48 -23.97 16.18
CA ILE A 78 -7.06 -23.61 16.14
C ILE A 78 -6.73 -22.87 14.84
N ASN A 79 -7.24 -23.34 13.71
CA ASN A 79 -7.00 -22.71 12.42
C ASN A 79 -7.60 -21.29 12.35
N ILE A 80 -8.83 -21.11 12.84
CA ILE A 80 -9.47 -19.79 12.93
C ILE A 80 -8.66 -18.85 13.82
N CYS A 81 -8.27 -19.29 15.03
CA CYS A 81 -7.47 -18.48 15.94
C CYS A 81 -6.07 -18.15 15.38
N SER A 82 -5.46 -19.06 14.62
CA SER A 82 -4.18 -18.83 13.95
C SER A 82 -4.30 -17.78 12.84
N ASN A 83 -5.34 -17.88 12.00
CA ASN A 83 -5.60 -16.94 10.91
C ASN A 83 -5.98 -15.55 11.45
N ASP A 84 -6.86 -15.48 12.44
CA ASP A 84 -7.24 -14.20 13.06
C ASP A 84 -6.05 -13.60 13.85
N GLY A 85 -5.24 -14.43 14.50
CA GLY A 85 -3.98 -14.00 15.12
C GLY A 85 -3.00 -13.40 14.11
N GLN A 86 -2.92 -13.94 12.90
CA GLN A 86 -2.11 -13.39 11.81
C GLN A 86 -2.66 -12.03 11.35
N ARG A 87 -3.98 -11.88 11.19
CA ARG A 87 -4.60 -10.60 10.83
C ARG A 87 -4.38 -9.53 11.90
N MET A 88 -4.46 -9.90 13.19
CA MET A 88 -4.18 -8.98 14.29
C MET A 88 -2.70 -8.60 14.37
N PHE A 89 -1.79 -9.51 14.05
CA PHE A 89 -0.37 -9.20 13.88
C PHE A 89 -0.17 -8.14 12.80
N GLU A 90 -0.76 -8.34 11.61
CA GLU A 90 -0.66 -7.39 10.50
C GLU A 90 -1.24 -6.02 10.87
N ALA A 91 -2.40 -6.01 11.52
CA ALA A 91 -3.02 -4.77 12.01
C ALA A 91 -2.14 -4.04 13.05
N ALA A 92 -1.51 -4.76 13.97
CA ALA A 92 -0.60 -4.16 14.95
C ALA A 92 0.74 -3.71 14.34
N ALA A 93 1.24 -4.43 13.34
CA ALA A 93 2.48 -4.11 12.65
C ALA A 93 2.36 -2.82 11.81
N VAL A 94 1.21 -2.61 11.16
CA VAL A 94 0.97 -1.48 10.24
C VAL A 94 0.15 -0.36 10.88
N GLY A 95 -0.60 -0.65 11.95
CA GLY A 95 -1.59 0.25 12.54
C GLY A 95 -1.01 1.58 13.05
N SER A 96 0.19 1.56 13.63
CA SER A 96 0.84 2.81 14.08
C SER A 96 1.28 3.71 12.91
N LEU A 97 1.67 3.15 11.77
CA LEU A 97 1.94 3.92 10.56
C LEU A 97 0.65 4.54 10.01
N LEU A 98 -0.45 3.79 10.02
CA LEU A 98 -1.76 4.30 9.59
C LEU A 98 -2.23 5.46 10.47
N ALA A 99 -2.01 5.39 11.78
CA ALA A 99 -2.33 6.47 12.71
C ALA A 99 -1.42 7.70 12.53
N GLY A 100 -0.15 7.49 12.16
CA GLY A 100 0.80 8.58 11.89
C GLY A 100 0.59 9.28 10.54
N GLY A 101 -0.04 8.60 9.57
CA GLY A 101 -0.28 9.13 8.22
C GLY A 101 -0.96 10.52 8.18
N PRO A 102 -2.08 10.74 8.89
CA PRO A 102 -2.75 12.03 8.95
C PRO A 102 -1.87 13.16 9.50
N ILE A 103 -1.05 12.86 10.52
CA ILE A 103 -0.14 13.85 11.13
C ILE A 103 0.91 14.29 10.11
N VAL A 104 1.51 13.33 9.39
CA VAL A 104 2.48 13.62 8.32
C VAL A 104 1.85 14.42 7.18
N ALA A 105 0.60 14.10 6.81
CA ALA A 105 -0.12 14.83 5.78
C ALA A 105 -0.37 16.30 6.17
N ILE A 106 -0.78 16.56 7.41
CA ILE A 106 -1.01 17.92 7.92
C ILE A 106 0.31 18.70 7.97
N LEU A 107 1.37 18.12 8.52
CA LEU A 107 2.69 18.77 8.57
C LEU A 107 3.23 19.07 7.18
N GLY A 108 3.06 18.16 6.22
CA GLY A 108 3.44 18.37 4.82
C GLY A 108 2.65 19.50 4.16
N MET A 109 1.34 19.59 4.44
CA MET A 109 0.50 20.68 3.93
C MET A 109 0.93 22.04 4.50
N VAL A 110 1.18 22.12 5.82
CA VAL A 110 1.70 23.35 6.46
C VAL A 110 3.05 23.74 5.86
N TYR A 111 3.96 22.79 5.69
CA TYR A 111 5.28 23.05 5.10
C TYR A 111 5.18 23.58 3.66
N ASN A 112 4.31 23.01 2.83
CA ASN A 112 4.07 23.49 1.47
C ASN A 112 3.55 24.93 1.44
N VAL A 113 2.63 25.29 2.35
CA VAL A 113 2.09 26.66 2.43
C VAL A 113 3.16 27.65 2.89
N VAL A 114 4.05 27.26 3.80
CA VAL A 114 5.16 28.13 4.24
C VAL A 114 6.17 28.40 3.12
N ILE A 115 6.42 27.43 2.24
CA ILE A 115 7.40 27.59 1.15
C ILE A 115 6.83 28.26 -0.09
N LEU A 116 5.64 27.87 -0.53
CA LEU A 116 5.03 28.32 -1.79
C LEU A 116 3.96 29.41 -1.59
N GLY A 117 3.67 29.78 -0.34
CA GLY A 117 2.60 30.72 -0.02
C GLY A 117 1.21 30.16 -0.38
N PRO A 118 0.24 31.00 -0.80
CA PRO A 118 -1.13 30.57 -1.07
C PRO A 118 -1.23 29.54 -2.22
N THR A 119 -0.22 29.48 -3.10
CA THR A 119 -0.18 28.50 -4.20
C THR A 119 -0.01 27.04 -3.73
N GLY A 120 0.54 26.83 -2.53
CA GLY A 120 0.68 25.50 -1.91
C GLY A 120 -0.66 24.83 -1.58
N PHE A 121 -1.74 25.61 -1.39
CA PHE A 121 -3.08 25.06 -1.17
C PHE A 121 -3.64 24.37 -2.42
N LEU A 122 -3.32 24.86 -3.61
CA LEU A 122 -3.81 24.27 -4.86
C LEU A 122 -3.17 22.90 -5.13
N GLY A 123 -1.85 22.79 -4.93
CA GLY A 123 -1.16 21.50 -5.00
C GLY A 123 -1.70 20.49 -3.98
N SER A 124 -1.95 20.96 -2.75
CA SER A 124 -2.54 20.14 -1.68
C SER A 124 -3.98 19.74 -1.99
N ALA A 125 -4.77 20.59 -2.65
CA ALA A 125 -6.15 20.28 -3.07
C ALA A 125 -6.21 19.12 -4.08
N VAL A 126 -5.24 19.04 -5.00
CA VAL A 126 -5.13 17.91 -5.94
C VAL A 126 -4.92 16.59 -5.19
N PHE A 127 -4.05 16.58 -4.18
CA PHE A 127 -3.84 15.40 -3.34
C PHE A 127 -5.08 15.03 -2.52
N ILE A 128 -5.78 16.02 -1.97
CA ILE A 128 -7.02 15.81 -1.20
C ILE A 128 -8.12 15.20 -2.08
N LEU A 129 -8.26 15.65 -3.34
CA LEU A 129 -9.22 15.07 -4.30
C LEU A 129 -8.83 13.65 -4.74
N PHE A 130 -7.54 13.37 -4.84
CA PHE A 130 -7.06 12.09 -5.34
C PHE A 130 -7.06 10.98 -4.28
N TYR A 131 -6.85 11.33 -3.01
CA TYR A 131 -6.91 10.39 -1.88
C TYR A 131 -8.21 9.57 -1.81
N PRO A 132 -9.42 10.16 -1.89
CA PRO A 132 -10.67 9.41 -1.92
C PRO A 132 -10.81 8.57 -3.20
N ALA A 133 -10.36 9.06 -4.36
CA ALA A 133 -10.37 8.28 -5.60
C ALA A 133 -9.54 6.98 -5.45
N MET A 134 -8.36 7.06 -4.83
CA MET A 134 -7.54 5.90 -4.48
C MET A 134 -8.23 4.97 -3.47
N MET A 135 -8.91 5.53 -2.45
CA MET A 135 -9.68 4.72 -1.50
C MET A 135 -10.81 3.96 -2.19
N PHE A 136 -11.57 4.60 -3.10
CA PHE A 136 -12.61 3.93 -3.88
C PHE A 136 -12.01 2.84 -4.77
N ALA A 137 -10.91 3.10 -5.49
CA ALA A 137 -10.24 2.11 -6.33
C ALA A 137 -9.76 0.89 -5.52
N SER A 138 -9.23 1.11 -4.32
CA SER A 138 -8.85 0.06 -3.37
C SER A 138 -10.05 -0.77 -2.94
N ARG A 139 -11.20 -0.14 -2.65
CA ARG A 139 -12.45 -0.84 -2.31
C ARG A 139 -12.96 -1.71 -3.46
N PHE A 140 -12.91 -1.23 -4.70
CA PHE A 140 -13.26 -2.03 -5.88
C PHE A 140 -12.32 -3.23 -6.05
N THR A 141 -11.02 -3.02 -5.89
CA THR A 141 -10.02 -4.10 -5.95
C THR A 141 -10.31 -5.17 -4.89
N ALA A 142 -10.63 -4.76 -3.66
CA ALA A 142 -11.01 -5.67 -2.58
C ALA A 142 -12.32 -6.42 -2.89
N TYR A 143 -13.31 -5.75 -3.48
CA TYR A 143 -14.57 -6.37 -3.90
C TYR A 143 -14.33 -7.46 -4.96
N PHE A 144 -13.59 -7.17 -6.03
CA PHE A 144 -13.26 -8.15 -7.07
C PHE A 144 -12.44 -9.31 -6.51
N ARG A 145 -11.49 -9.04 -5.61
CA ARG A 145 -10.70 -10.07 -4.94
C ARG A 145 -11.59 -11.02 -4.12
N ARG A 146 -12.55 -10.50 -3.36
CA ARG A 146 -13.51 -11.34 -2.62
C ARG A 146 -14.35 -12.21 -3.56
N LYS A 147 -14.81 -11.63 -4.68
CA LYS A 147 -15.57 -12.38 -5.68
C LYS A 147 -14.72 -13.48 -6.34
N CYS A 148 -13.45 -13.19 -6.63
CA CYS A 148 -12.52 -14.17 -7.16
C CYS A 148 -12.33 -15.35 -6.20
N VAL A 149 -12.10 -15.07 -4.91
CA VAL A 149 -11.93 -16.11 -3.88
C VAL A 149 -13.16 -17.02 -3.81
N ALA A 150 -14.38 -16.46 -3.86
CA ALA A 150 -15.60 -17.26 -3.85
C ALA A 150 -15.71 -18.23 -5.05
N VAL A 151 -15.35 -17.79 -6.26
CA VAL A 151 -15.37 -18.65 -7.46
C VAL A 151 -14.23 -19.67 -7.42
N THR A 152 -13.05 -19.29 -6.92
CA THR A 152 -11.94 -20.23 -6.69
C THR A 152 -12.35 -21.33 -5.71
N ASP A 153 -13.05 -21.00 -4.62
CA ASP A 153 -13.56 -21.97 -3.65
C ASP A 153 -14.56 -22.94 -4.29
N GLU A 154 -15.49 -22.44 -5.12
CA GLU A 154 -16.42 -23.29 -5.88
C GLU A 154 -15.69 -24.26 -6.81
N ARG A 155 -14.67 -23.78 -7.55
CA ARG A 155 -13.85 -24.63 -8.42
C ARG A 155 -13.15 -25.73 -7.63
N VAL A 156 -12.56 -25.40 -6.48
CA VAL A 156 -11.86 -26.37 -5.62
C VAL A 156 -12.83 -27.40 -5.06
N GLN A 157 -14.02 -26.97 -4.63
CA GLN A 157 -15.08 -27.88 -4.18
C GLN A 157 -15.49 -28.85 -5.30
N LYS A 158 -15.73 -28.35 -6.51
CA LYS A 158 -16.09 -29.19 -7.67
C LYS A 158 -14.99 -30.16 -8.05
N MET A 159 -13.72 -29.75 -7.98
CA MET A 159 -12.59 -30.66 -8.18
C MET A 159 -12.57 -31.77 -7.12
N ASN A 160 -12.82 -31.45 -5.86
CA ASN A 160 -12.90 -32.47 -4.80
C ASN A 160 -14.05 -33.47 -5.02
N GLU A 161 -15.23 -33.02 -5.46
CA GLU A 161 -16.33 -33.91 -5.85
C GLU A 161 -15.92 -34.87 -6.97
N VAL A 162 -15.23 -34.38 -8.01
CA VAL A 162 -14.74 -35.22 -9.12
C VAL A 162 -13.75 -36.27 -8.62
N LEU A 163 -12.83 -35.90 -7.72
CA LEU A 163 -11.86 -36.84 -7.14
C LEU A 163 -12.54 -37.92 -6.30
N ASN A 164 -13.53 -37.54 -5.48
CA ASN A 164 -14.27 -38.48 -4.64
C ASN A 164 -15.06 -39.52 -5.47
N TYR A 165 -15.63 -39.13 -6.63
CA TYR A 165 -16.45 -40.01 -7.48
C TYR A 165 -15.74 -40.48 -8.76
N ILE A 166 -14.41 -40.39 -8.84
CA ILE A 166 -13.65 -40.62 -10.09
C ILE A 166 -13.88 -42.00 -10.72
N LYS A 167 -14.07 -43.04 -9.91
CA LYS A 167 -14.31 -44.41 -10.37
C LYS A 167 -15.64 -44.52 -11.12
N PHE A 168 -16.71 -43.93 -10.58
CA PHE A 168 -18.02 -43.89 -11.23
C PHE A 168 -17.99 -43.03 -12.50
N ILE A 169 -17.37 -41.86 -12.44
CA ILE A 169 -17.26 -40.95 -13.60
C ILE A 169 -16.57 -41.65 -14.78
N LYS A 170 -15.51 -42.43 -14.53
CA LYS A 170 -14.83 -43.21 -15.58
C LYS A 170 -15.68 -44.37 -16.07
N MET A 171 -16.36 -45.10 -15.18
CA MET A 171 -17.23 -46.23 -15.53
C MET A 171 -18.39 -45.82 -16.45
N TYR A 172 -18.95 -44.63 -16.25
CA TYR A 172 -20.03 -44.07 -17.07
C TYR A 172 -19.55 -43.15 -18.21
N ALA A 173 -18.23 -43.04 -18.44
CA ALA A 173 -17.63 -42.16 -19.45
C ALA A 173 -18.02 -40.66 -19.34
N TRP A 174 -18.35 -40.17 -18.14
CA TRP A 174 -18.78 -38.78 -17.89
C TRP A 174 -17.64 -37.77 -17.76
N VAL A 175 -16.39 -38.18 -17.97
CA VAL A 175 -15.19 -37.34 -17.80
C VAL A 175 -15.30 -36.01 -18.57
N LYS A 176 -15.82 -36.05 -19.80
CA LYS A 176 -15.95 -34.85 -20.65
C LYS A 176 -16.97 -33.86 -20.10
N ALA A 177 -18.11 -34.35 -19.57
CA ALA A 177 -19.15 -33.50 -19.00
C ALA A 177 -18.65 -32.78 -17.74
N PHE A 178 -18.01 -33.50 -16.82
CA PHE A 178 -17.42 -32.90 -15.61
C PHE A 178 -16.27 -31.92 -15.94
N SER A 179 -15.43 -32.26 -16.92
CA SER A 179 -14.36 -31.38 -17.38
C SER A 179 -14.91 -30.05 -17.93
N GLN A 180 -15.98 -30.10 -18.73
CA GLN A 180 -16.64 -28.89 -19.25
C GLN A 180 -17.22 -28.03 -18.13
N THR A 181 -17.83 -28.64 -17.11
CA THR A 181 -18.34 -27.89 -15.94
C THR A 181 -17.24 -27.16 -15.19
N VAL A 182 -16.12 -27.83 -14.88
CA VAL A 182 -14.97 -27.19 -14.22
C VAL A 182 -14.35 -26.10 -15.09
N GLN A 183 -14.29 -26.32 -16.40
CA GLN A 183 -13.76 -25.34 -17.34
C GLN A 183 -14.61 -24.06 -17.38
N LYS A 184 -15.94 -24.16 -17.34
CA LYS A 184 -16.83 -22.98 -17.24
C LYS A 184 -16.55 -22.14 -16.00
N ILE A 185 -16.42 -22.79 -14.83
CA ILE A 185 -16.10 -22.10 -13.57
C ILE A 185 -14.73 -21.41 -13.67
N ARG A 186 -13.74 -22.09 -14.29
CA ARG A 186 -12.40 -21.53 -14.51
C ARG A 186 -12.41 -20.32 -15.46
N GLU A 187 -13.27 -20.31 -16.48
CA GLU A 187 -13.44 -19.16 -17.36
C GLU A 187 -14.05 -17.96 -16.64
N GLU A 188 -14.99 -18.19 -15.72
CA GLU A 188 -15.54 -17.14 -14.86
C GLU A 188 -14.49 -16.61 -13.87
N GLU A 189 -13.75 -17.50 -13.21
CA GLU A 189 -12.61 -17.17 -12.34
C GLU A 189 -11.62 -16.26 -13.08
N ARG A 190 -11.21 -16.67 -14.29
CA ARG A 190 -10.28 -15.92 -15.14
C ARG A 190 -10.82 -14.53 -15.47
N LYS A 191 -12.08 -14.38 -15.88
CA LYS A 191 -12.68 -13.07 -16.20
C LYS A 191 -12.68 -12.13 -14.99
N ILE A 192 -12.96 -12.64 -13.80
CA ILE A 192 -12.94 -11.84 -12.57
C ILE A 192 -11.50 -11.46 -12.21
N LEU A 193 -10.56 -12.41 -12.32
CA LEU A 193 -9.15 -12.18 -12.04
C LEU A 193 -8.54 -11.14 -13.00
N GLU A 194 -8.84 -11.23 -14.30
CA GLU A 194 -8.41 -10.26 -15.31
C GLU A 194 -8.93 -8.86 -14.99
N ARG A 195 -10.23 -8.72 -14.68
CA ARG A 195 -10.80 -7.43 -14.26
C ARG A 195 -10.12 -6.89 -13.00
N ALA A 196 -9.93 -7.71 -11.98
CA ALA A 196 -9.23 -7.32 -10.76
C ALA A 196 -7.80 -6.86 -11.05
N GLY A 197 -7.09 -7.58 -11.91
CA GLY A 197 -5.74 -7.25 -12.36
C GLY A 197 -5.68 -5.91 -13.09
N TYR A 198 -6.61 -5.65 -14.03
CA TYR A 198 -6.69 -4.36 -14.72
C TYR A 198 -6.93 -3.20 -13.74
N PHE A 199 -7.91 -3.32 -12.82
CA PHE A 199 -8.17 -2.29 -11.82
C PHE A 199 -6.96 -2.05 -10.90
N GLN A 200 -6.30 -3.13 -10.47
CA GLN A 200 -5.10 -3.02 -9.64
C GLN A 200 -3.96 -2.33 -10.39
N SER A 201 -3.69 -2.73 -11.64
CA SER A 201 -2.65 -2.14 -12.48
C SER A 201 -2.90 -0.66 -12.75
N ILE A 202 -4.15 -0.27 -13.05
CA ILE A 202 -4.53 1.15 -13.22
C ILE A 202 -4.28 1.91 -11.92
N THR A 203 -4.72 1.37 -10.78
CA THR A 203 -4.56 2.06 -9.48
C THR A 203 -3.09 2.30 -9.14
N VAL A 204 -2.23 1.30 -9.36
CA VAL A 204 -0.79 1.40 -9.12
C VAL A 204 -0.11 2.34 -10.14
N GLY A 205 -0.54 2.30 -11.40
CA GLY A 205 0.03 3.13 -12.47
C GLY A 205 -0.36 4.61 -12.39
N VAL A 206 -1.57 4.93 -11.92
CA VAL A 206 -2.05 6.31 -11.79
C VAL A 206 -1.40 7.02 -10.59
N ALA A 207 -1.01 6.28 -9.54
CA ALA A 207 -0.37 6.83 -8.34
C ALA A 207 0.82 7.77 -8.63
N PRO A 208 1.86 7.37 -9.39
CA PRO A 208 2.97 8.26 -9.72
C PRO A 208 2.57 9.38 -10.68
N ILE A 209 1.62 9.14 -11.59
CA ILE A 209 1.15 10.14 -12.56
C ILE A 209 0.52 11.34 -11.83
N VAL A 210 -0.23 11.10 -10.76
CA VAL A 210 -0.83 12.19 -9.98
C VAL A 210 0.21 13.07 -9.31
N VAL A 211 1.31 12.50 -8.82
CA VAL A 211 2.41 13.31 -8.25
C VAL A 211 2.98 14.25 -9.31
N VAL A 212 3.12 13.77 -10.55
CA VAL A 212 3.57 14.60 -11.68
C VAL A 212 2.55 15.69 -12.01
N ILE A 213 1.26 15.35 -12.14
CA ILE A 213 0.19 16.32 -12.43
C ILE A 213 0.11 17.38 -11.34
N ALA A 214 0.12 16.99 -10.06
CA ALA A 214 0.08 17.91 -8.92
C ALA A 214 1.27 18.86 -8.95
N SER A 215 2.47 18.37 -9.28
CA SER A 215 3.67 19.19 -9.45
C SER A 215 3.48 20.20 -10.58
N VAL A 216 3.07 19.76 -11.78
CA VAL A 216 2.86 20.62 -12.95
C VAL A 216 1.81 21.70 -12.66
N VAL A 217 0.68 21.37 -12.04
CA VAL A 217 -0.36 22.33 -11.68
C VAL A 217 0.17 23.36 -10.69
N THR A 218 0.87 22.91 -9.65
CA THR A 218 1.44 23.80 -8.63
C THR A 218 2.42 24.79 -9.26
N PHE A 219 3.34 24.32 -10.11
CA PHE A 219 4.31 25.17 -10.79
C PHE A 219 3.67 26.12 -11.81
N SER A 220 2.70 25.63 -12.59
CA SER A 220 2.03 26.46 -13.60
C SER A 220 1.26 27.61 -12.96
N VAL A 221 0.56 27.36 -11.86
CA VAL A 221 -0.16 28.40 -11.13
C VAL A 221 0.80 29.38 -10.44
N HIS A 222 1.90 28.87 -9.88
CA HIS A 222 2.93 29.72 -9.27
C HIS A 222 3.54 30.70 -10.29
N MET A 223 3.83 30.23 -11.52
CA MET A 223 4.29 31.05 -12.65
C MET A 223 3.26 32.12 -13.05
N ILE A 224 1.98 31.75 -13.15
CA ILE A 224 0.91 32.66 -13.58
C ILE A 224 0.68 33.78 -12.55
N LEU A 225 0.91 33.52 -11.27
CA LEU A 225 0.76 34.49 -10.20
C LEU A 225 1.95 35.46 -10.06
N GLY A 226 2.96 35.35 -10.92
CA GLY A 226 4.06 36.32 -11.01
C GLY A 226 5.05 36.29 -9.84
N TYR A 227 5.11 35.18 -9.10
CA TYR A 227 6.16 34.97 -8.09
C TYR A 227 7.47 34.56 -8.79
N ASP A 228 8.56 35.28 -8.52
CA ASP A 228 9.89 34.98 -9.06
C ASP A 228 10.34 33.59 -8.61
N LEU A 229 10.52 32.67 -9.57
CA LEU A 229 11.16 31.40 -9.30
C LEU A 229 12.67 31.60 -9.21
N THR A 230 13.18 31.78 -8.00
CA THR A 230 14.60 31.61 -7.72
C THR A 230 15.00 30.19 -8.15
N ALA A 231 16.04 30.05 -8.98
CA ALA A 231 16.43 28.79 -9.64
C ALA A 231 16.66 27.59 -8.71
N ALA A 232 16.76 27.80 -7.40
CA ALA A 232 16.66 26.78 -6.38
C ALA A 232 15.37 25.93 -6.48
N GLN A 233 14.23 26.50 -6.88
CA GLN A 233 12.99 25.75 -7.13
C GLN A 233 12.99 24.99 -8.47
N VAL A 234 13.88 25.36 -9.40
CA VAL A 234 13.95 24.83 -10.77
C VAL A 234 14.87 23.60 -10.87
N ILE A 235 15.76 23.29 -9.92
CA ILE A 235 16.63 22.09 -10.04
C ILE A 235 15.89 20.74 -9.83
N PHE A 236 14.62 20.76 -9.43
CA PHE A 236 13.70 19.63 -9.66
C PHE A 236 13.40 19.38 -11.17
N ARG A 237 13.88 20.25 -12.08
CA ARG A 237 13.58 20.37 -13.53
C ARG A 237 14.85 20.36 -14.39
N GLY A 238 15.66 19.29 -14.38
CA GLY A 238 16.87 19.31 -15.23
C GLY A 238 17.54 18.01 -15.66
N ARG A 239 17.02 16.82 -15.34
CA ARG A 239 17.61 15.55 -15.84
C ARG A 239 16.77 14.88 -16.94
N TRP A 240 16.21 15.70 -17.84
CA TRP A 240 15.52 15.24 -19.07
C TRP A 240 15.82 16.09 -20.33
N CYS A 241 16.78 17.02 -20.28
CA CYS A 241 17.35 17.59 -21.51
C CYS A 241 18.79 17.10 -21.65
N VAL A 242 18.91 15.82 -22.00
CA VAL A 242 20.09 15.27 -22.66
C VAL A 242 19.83 15.37 -24.17
N ASP A 243 20.87 15.81 -24.88
CA ASP A 243 21.06 15.87 -26.33
C ASP A 243 20.51 17.10 -27.09
N GLY A 244 21.46 17.99 -27.37
CA GLY A 244 21.48 19.04 -28.39
C GLY A 244 22.93 19.47 -28.61
#